data_AF-C4JJZ0-F1
#
_entry.id   AF-C4JJZ0-F1
#
_cell.length_a   1.000
_cell.length_b   1.000
_cell.length_c   1.000
_cell.angle_alpha   90.00
_cell.angle_beta   90.00
_cell.angle_gamma   90.00
#
_symmetry.space_group_name_H-M   'P 1'
#
loop_
_entity.id
_entity.type
_entity.pdbx_description
1 polymer ?
#
loop_
_entity_poly.entity_id
_entity_poly.type
_entity_poly.pdbx_seq_one_letter_code
_entity_poly.pdbx_strand_id
1 'polypeptide(L)'
;MELSSALVFPPANAPRRQGKIDERFKDQYDKLVEIRNQLDRLAMTQAWSLRETDLYMFQRKLNHIDECRVNGNFLDSSGQPADLHAQRLQTLRKCLMEVKESGGVSNTRELYPYSMKLNSIDNMRVDGKFYIGSDLPEGQGSVNELLAQCYDLCYELRAAADEGSPTKQDDL
;
A
#
# COMPACT_ATOMS: atom_id res chain seq x y z
N MET A 1 9.66 30.10 7.41
CA MET A 1 8.71 29.07 6.95
C MET A 1 9.51 28.12 6.07
N GLU A 2 10.10 27.10 6.68
CA GLU A 2 10.83 26.06 5.95
C GLU A 2 9.93 24.84 5.91
N LEU A 3 9.35 24.57 4.74
CA LEU A 3 8.64 23.31 4.47
C LEU A 3 9.69 22.22 4.32
N SER A 4 10.15 21.68 5.45
CA SER A 4 10.88 20.40 5.49
C SER A 4 9.89 19.28 5.16
N SER A 5 9.69 19.05 3.86
CA SER A 5 9.06 17.84 3.36
C SER A 5 10.07 16.71 3.48
N ALA A 6 10.17 16.14 4.68
CA ALA A 6 10.98 14.96 4.93
C ALA A 6 10.33 13.77 4.22
N LEU A 7 10.79 13.50 2.99
CA LEU A 7 10.73 12.15 2.45
C LEU A 7 11.57 11.27 3.36
N VAL A 8 10.93 10.62 4.33
CA VAL A 8 11.54 9.58 5.16
C VAL A 8 11.88 8.42 4.22
N PHE A 9 13.11 8.39 3.74
CA PHE A 9 13.63 7.23 3.05
C PHE A 9 13.78 6.09 4.07
N PRO A 10 13.23 4.90 3.81
CA PRO A 10 13.41 3.76 4.70
C PRO A 10 14.90 3.40 4.82
N PRO A 11 15.35 2.86 5.97
CA PRO A 11 16.74 2.51 6.21
C PRO A 11 17.24 1.50 5.17
N ALA A 12 18.52 1.63 4.79
CA ALA A 12 19.21 0.88 3.72
C ALA A 12 19.20 -0.66 3.89
N ASN A 13 18.64 -1.19 4.97
CA ASN A 13 18.63 -2.61 5.33
C ASN A 13 17.23 -3.22 5.44
N ALA A 14 16.21 -2.57 4.87
CA ALA A 14 14.87 -3.16 4.78
C ALA A 14 14.93 -4.51 4.02
N PRO A 15 14.31 -5.59 4.55
CA PRO A 15 14.36 -6.90 3.91
C PRO A 15 13.83 -6.78 2.47
N ARG A 16 14.64 -7.23 1.50
CA ARG A 16 14.26 -7.25 0.08
C ARG A 16 12.97 -8.07 -0.01
N ARG A 17 11.87 -7.40 -0.34
CA ARG A 17 10.55 -8.03 -0.48
C ARG A 17 10.64 -8.98 -1.67
N GLN A 18 10.79 -10.27 -1.40
CA GLN A 18 10.75 -11.31 -2.40
C GLN A 18 9.28 -11.61 -2.74
N GLY A 19 8.61 -10.60 -3.32
CA GLY A 19 7.30 -10.81 -3.91
C GLY A 19 7.46 -11.59 -5.20
N LYS A 20 6.73 -12.70 -5.36
CA LYS A 20 6.49 -13.26 -6.70
C LYS A 20 5.66 -12.22 -7.45
N ILE A 21 6.23 -11.67 -8.52
CA ILE A 21 5.52 -10.75 -9.40
C ILE A 21 4.93 -11.58 -10.53
N ASP A 22 3.65 -11.31 -10.80
CA ASP A 22 2.94 -11.94 -11.90
C ASP A 22 3.64 -11.57 -13.22
N GLU A 23 3.85 -12.59 -14.06
CA GLU A 23 4.58 -12.48 -15.32
C GLU A 23 3.96 -11.44 -16.26
N ARG A 24 2.64 -11.20 -16.11
CA ARG A 24 1.87 -10.16 -16.81
C ARG A 24 2.41 -8.74 -16.63
N PHE A 25 3.01 -8.45 -15.47
CA PHE A 25 3.52 -7.12 -15.11
C PHE A 25 5.05 -7.05 -15.04
N LYS A 26 5.71 -8.12 -15.47
CA LYS A 26 7.15 -8.27 -15.37
C LYS A 26 7.91 -7.21 -16.15
N ASP A 27 7.44 -6.83 -17.33
CA ASP A 27 8.07 -5.79 -18.16
C ASP A 27 8.08 -4.42 -17.46
N GLN A 28 6.93 -3.98 -16.91
CA GLN A 28 6.85 -2.73 -16.16
C GLN A 28 7.69 -2.79 -14.89
N TYR A 29 7.68 -3.94 -14.19
CA TYR A 29 8.49 -4.14 -13.00
C TYR A 29 9.99 -4.09 -13.29
N ASP A 30 10.45 -4.77 -14.34
CA ASP A 30 11.86 -4.83 -14.72
C ASP A 30 12.39 -3.44 -15.06
N LYS A 31 11.60 -2.62 -15.77
CA LYS A 31 11.92 -1.19 -16.03
C LYS A 31 12.09 -0.39 -14.73
N LEU A 32 11.18 -0.58 -13.76
CA LEU A 32 11.25 0.10 -12.46
C LEU A 32 12.44 -0.37 -11.62
N VAL A 33 12.74 -1.67 -11.62
CA VAL A 33 13.89 -2.26 -10.96
C VAL A 33 15.19 -1.76 -11.57
N GLU A 34 15.25 -1.64 -12.89
CA GLU A 34 16.41 -1.10 -13.59
C GLU A 34 16.67 0.35 -13.16
N ILE A 35 15.64 1.21 -13.16
CA ILE A 35 15.72 2.60 -12.70
C ILE A 35 16.22 2.65 -11.24
N ARG A 36 15.62 1.85 -10.35
CA ARG A 36 16.05 1.76 -8.94
C ARG A 36 17.52 1.36 -8.83
N ASN A 37 17.94 0.31 -9.52
CA ASN A 37 19.33 -0.16 -9.46
C ASN A 37 20.33 0.85 -10.05
N GLN A 38 19.92 1.65 -11.05
CA GLN A 38 20.72 2.75 -11.59
C GLN A 38 20.85 3.88 -10.56
N LEU A 39 19.76 4.27 -9.91
CA LEU A 39 19.76 5.27 -8.83
C LEU A 39 20.57 4.81 -7.60
N ASP A 40 20.43 3.55 -7.19
CA ASP A 40 21.20 2.96 -6.08
C ASP A 40 22.70 2.97 -6.37
N ARG A 41 23.10 2.68 -7.62
CA ARG A 41 24.51 2.77 -8.03
C ARG A 41 25.03 4.20 -7.97
N LEU A 42 24.24 5.17 -8.42
CA LEU A 42 24.58 6.59 -8.33
C LEU A 42 24.70 7.08 -6.87
N ALA A 43 23.86 6.54 -5.97
CA ALA A 43 23.90 6.84 -4.54
C ALA A 43 25.10 6.16 -3.83
N MET A 44 25.42 4.92 -4.20
CA MET A 44 26.50 4.12 -3.58
C MET A 44 27.89 4.68 -3.88
N THR A 45 28.10 5.26 -5.06
CA THR A 45 29.40 5.81 -5.46
C THR A 45 29.78 7.11 -4.74
N GLN A 46 28.99 7.58 -3.74
CA GLN A 46 29.21 8.85 -3.06
C GLN A 46 29.47 9.97 -4.07
N ALA A 47 28.60 10.08 -5.07
CA ALA A 47 28.70 11.13 -6.07
C ALA A 47 28.31 12.46 -5.41
N TRP A 48 29.30 13.15 -4.81
CA TRP A 48 29.22 14.56 -4.40
C TRP A 48 29.00 15.53 -5.59
N SER A 49 28.55 15.02 -6.74
CA SER A 49 28.18 15.75 -7.95
C SER A 49 26.94 15.15 -8.62
N LEU A 50 25.96 14.62 -7.87
CA LEU A 50 24.68 14.28 -8.47
C LEU A 50 24.05 15.58 -8.99
N ARG A 51 23.94 15.75 -10.31
CA ARG A 51 23.38 16.98 -10.89
C ARG A 51 21.88 16.80 -11.06
N GLU A 52 21.14 17.89 -10.96
CA GLU A 52 19.69 17.94 -11.24
C GLU A 52 19.35 17.37 -12.62
N THR A 53 20.25 17.54 -13.60
CA THR A 53 20.14 16.95 -14.95
C THR A 53 20.18 15.43 -14.96
N ASP A 54 20.96 14.81 -14.07
CA ASP A 54 21.10 13.35 -13.99
C ASP A 54 19.79 12.74 -13.43
N LEU A 55 19.14 13.43 -12.48
CA LEU A 55 17.83 13.07 -11.94
C LEU A 55 16.68 13.32 -12.93
N TYR A 56 16.75 14.40 -13.72
CA TYR A 56 15.72 14.78 -14.68
C TYR A 56 15.40 13.67 -15.68
N MET A 57 16.41 12.94 -16.15
CA MET A 57 16.22 11.81 -17.07
C MET A 57 15.43 10.67 -16.42
N PHE A 58 15.64 10.40 -15.13
CA PHE A 58 14.85 9.41 -14.39
C PHE A 58 13.44 9.91 -14.11
N GLN A 59 13.29 11.20 -13.77
CA GLN A 59 11.98 11.83 -13.60
C GLN A 59 11.11 11.66 -14.86
N ARG A 60 11.66 11.89 -16.05
CA ARG A 60 10.92 11.70 -17.31
C ARG A 60 10.57 10.24 -17.58
N LYS A 61 11.49 9.31 -17.32
CA LYS A 61 11.23 7.87 -17.45
C LYS A 61 10.09 7.43 -16.52
N LEU A 62 10.11 7.89 -15.26
CA LEU A 62 9.05 7.60 -14.29
C LEU A 62 7.72 8.24 -14.70
N ASN A 63 7.72 9.50 -15.16
CA ASN A 63 6.52 10.16 -15.65
C ASN A 63 5.90 9.41 -16.84
N HIS A 64 6.73 8.90 -17.77
CA HIS A 64 6.22 8.11 -18.88
C HIS A 64 5.59 6.79 -18.42
N ILE A 65 6.19 6.12 -17.43
CA ILE A 65 5.62 4.91 -16.82
C ILE A 65 4.29 5.24 -16.11
N ASP A 66 4.21 6.38 -15.43
CA ASP A 66 3.00 6.84 -14.75
C ASP A 66 1.87 7.23 -15.73
N GLU A 67 2.21 7.87 -16.86
CA GLU A 67 1.26 8.18 -17.95
C GLU A 67 0.64 6.92 -18.57
N CYS A 68 1.37 5.79 -18.55
CA CYS A 68 0.84 4.50 -19.01
C CYS A 68 -0.16 3.86 -18.03
N ARG A 69 -0.28 4.36 -16.79
CA ARG A 69 -1.27 3.83 -15.84
C ARG A 69 -2.67 4.32 -16.20
N VAL A 70 -3.63 3.41 -16.15
CA VAL A 70 -5.05 3.75 -16.36
C VAL A 70 -5.76 3.74 -15.01
N ASN A 71 -6.31 4.89 -14.60
CA ASN A 71 -6.95 5.08 -13.29
C ASN A 71 -6.06 4.68 -12.10
N GLY A 72 -4.74 4.88 -12.22
CA GLY A 72 -3.76 4.51 -11.19
C GLY A 72 -3.33 3.04 -11.21
N ASN A 73 -3.79 2.23 -12.18
CA ASN A 73 -3.45 0.82 -12.29
C ASN A 73 -2.54 0.53 -13.49
N PHE A 74 -1.62 -0.41 -13.31
CA PHE A 74 -0.94 -1.05 -14.44
C PHE A 74 -1.87 -2.08 -15.07
N LEU A 75 -1.95 -2.05 -16.40
CA LEU A 75 -2.70 -3.02 -17.19
C LEU A 75 -1.75 -4.06 -17.77
N ASP A 76 -2.20 -5.31 -17.86
CA ASP A 76 -1.50 -6.39 -18.56
C ASP A 76 -1.68 -6.29 -20.07
N SER A 77 -1.10 -7.24 -20.81
CA SER A 77 -1.21 -7.34 -22.27
C SER A 77 -2.65 -7.51 -22.78
N SER A 78 -3.58 -7.91 -21.92
CA SER A 78 -5.01 -8.08 -22.21
C SER A 78 -5.85 -6.88 -21.77
N GLY A 79 -5.20 -5.82 -21.25
CA GLY A 79 -5.88 -4.63 -20.72
C GLY A 79 -6.47 -4.82 -19.32
N GLN A 80 -6.15 -5.93 -18.64
CA GLN A 80 -6.66 -6.21 -17.30
C GLN A 80 -5.78 -5.56 -16.23
N PRO A 81 -6.35 -4.92 -15.20
CA PRO A 81 -5.56 -4.32 -14.13
C PRO A 81 -4.88 -5.41 -13.28
N ALA A 82 -3.73 -5.09 -12.70
CA ALA A 82 -3.07 -5.97 -11.73
C ALA A 82 -4.00 -6.34 -10.56
N ASP A 83 -3.84 -7.55 -10.00
CA ASP A 83 -4.55 -7.99 -8.80
C ASP A 83 -4.17 -7.11 -7.60
N LEU A 84 -4.89 -5.99 -7.48
CA LEU A 84 -4.61 -4.93 -6.53
C LEU A 84 -5.28 -5.21 -5.19
N HIS A 85 -6.21 -6.17 -5.11
CA HIS A 85 -7.02 -6.41 -3.92
C HIS A 85 -6.16 -6.96 -2.79
N ALA A 86 -5.38 -8.00 -3.07
CA ALA A 86 -4.44 -8.60 -2.11
C ALA A 86 -3.40 -7.58 -1.64
N GLN A 87 -2.81 -6.81 -2.55
CA GLN A 87 -1.81 -5.80 -2.22
C GLN A 87 -2.38 -4.67 -1.34
N ARG A 88 -3.60 -4.19 -1.66
CA ARG A 88 -4.30 -3.15 -0.89
C ARG A 88 -4.60 -3.64 0.52
N LEU A 89 -5.09 -4.87 0.68
CA LEU A 89 -5.36 -5.46 1.99
C LEU A 89 -4.07 -5.71 2.78
N GLN A 90 -2.98 -6.14 2.15
CA GLN A 90 -1.69 -6.31 2.83
C GLN A 90 -1.15 -4.97 3.35
N THR A 91 -1.31 -3.90 2.57
CA THR A 91 -0.90 -2.57 2.99
C THR A 91 -1.72 -2.10 4.17
N LEU A 92 -3.04 -2.29 4.11
CA LEU A 92 -3.96 -1.92 5.18
C LEU A 92 -3.69 -2.70 6.47
N ARG A 93 -3.47 -4.01 6.37
CA ARG A 93 -3.07 -4.86 7.48
C ARG A 93 -1.81 -4.35 8.18
N LYS A 94 -0.78 -3.95 7.42
CA LYS A 94 0.45 -3.40 8.00
C LYS A 94 0.18 -2.13 8.78
N CYS A 95 -0.57 -1.19 8.21
CA CYS A 95 -0.92 0.04 8.92
C CYS A 95 -1.71 -0.25 10.21
N LEU A 96 -2.65 -1.21 10.18
CA LEU A 96 -3.42 -1.61 11.38
C LEU A 96 -2.53 -2.27 12.45
N MET A 97 -1.58 -3.11 12.03
CA MET A 97 -0.60 -3.72 12.94
C MET A 97 0.31 -2.66 13.58
N GLU A 98 0.80 -1.70 12.80
CA GLU A 98 1.63 -0.58 13.29
C GLU A 98 0.87 0.26 14.32
N VAL A 99 -0.43 0.53 14.09
CA VAL A 99 -1.30 1.20 15.06
C VAL A 99 -1.41 0.38 16.35
N LYS A 100 -1.64 -0.93 16.24
CA LYS A 100 -1.70 -1.83 17.40
C LYS A 100 -0.39 -1.84 18.19
N GLU A 101 0.74 -1.95 17.50
CA GLU A 101 2.08 -1.95 18.11
C GLU A 101 2.44 -0.59 18.74
N SER A 102 1.88 0.51 18.24
CA SER A 102 2.07 1.86 18.78
C SER A 102 1.19 2.18 20.00
N GLY A 103 0.42 1.21 20.52
CA GLY A 103 -0.46 1.38 21.67
C GLY A 103 -1.94 1.57 21.34
N GLY A 104 -2.35 1.37 20.08
CA GLY A 104 -3.74 1.48 19.64
C GLY A 104 -4.15 2.91 19.28
N VAL A 105 -5.46 3.16 19.29
CA VAL A 105 -6.03 4.50 19.02
C VAL A 105 -6.59 5.12 20.30
N SER A 106 -6.53 6.45 20.38
CA SER A 106 -7.03 7.18 21.56
C SER A 106 -8.55 7.32 21.58
N ASN A 107 -9.18 7.24 20.41
CA ASN A 107 -10.62 7.24 20.25
C ASN A 107 -11.02 6.48 18.97
N THR A 108 -12.22 5.93 18.97
CA THR A 108 -12.75 5.13 17.86
C THR A 108 -12.88 5.90 16.54
N ARG A 109 -12.97 7.24 16.55
CA ARG A 109 -13.06 8.06 15.33
C ARG A 109 -11.78 7.98 14.49
N GLU A 110 -10.63 7.76 15.11
CA GLU A 110 -9.34 7.56 14.41
C GLU A 110 -9.33 6.30 13.55
N LEU A 111 -10.20 5.32 13.82
CA LEU A 111 -10.33 4.11 13.00
C LEU A 111 -11.19 4.31 11.74
N TYR A 112 -11.83 5.47 11.59
CA TYR A 112 -12.73 5.73 10.46
C TYR A 112 -12.05 5.63 9.09
N PRO A 113 -10.84 6.19 8.86
CA PRO A 113 -10.16 6.05 7.57
C PRO A 113 -9.88 4.59 7.20
N TYR A 114 -9.50 3.76 8.17
CA TYR A 114 -9.25 2.32 7.97
C TYR A 114 -10.54 1.57 7.67
N SER A 115 -11.62 1.86 8.42
CA SER A 115 -12.95 1.27 8.21
C SER A 115 -13.51 1.63 6.83
N MET A 116 -13.35 2.89 6.42
CA MET A 116 -13.73 3.34 5.06
C MET A 116 -12.91 2.67 3.98
N LYS A 117 -11.60 2.49 4.20
CA LYS A 117 -10.73 1.80 3.24
C LYS A 117 -11.09 0.33 3.11
N LEU A 118 -11.38 -0.35 4.22
CA LEU A 118 -11.87 -1.74 4.27
C LEU A 118 -13.17 -1.90 3.49
N ASN A 119 -14.18 -1.11 3.83
CA ASN A 119 -15.48 -1.16 3.15
C ASN A 119 -15.37 -0.82 1.67
N SER A 120 -14.51 0.14 1.30
CA SER A 120 -14.24 0.44 -0.11
C SER A 120 -13.64 -0.75 -0.85
N ILE A 121 -12.83 -1.58 -0.20
CA ILE A 121 -12.28 -2.79 -0.81
C ILE A 121 -13.33 -3.88 -0.89
N ASP A 122 -14.06 -4.14 0.19
CA ASP A 122 -15.10 -5.17 0.25
C ASP A 122 -16.22 -4.92 -0.76
N ASN A 123 -16.61 -3.66 -0.97
CA ASN A 123 -17.60 -3.26 -1.98
C ASN A 123 -17.15 -3.50 -3.43
N MET A 124 -15.89 -3.84 -3.69
CA MET A 124 -15.45 -4.25 -5.03
C MET A 124 -15.78 -5.71 -5.35
N ARG A 125 -16.30 -6.46 -4.37
CA ARG A 125 -16.69 -7.86 -4.56
C ARG A 125 -18.06 -7.95 -5.24
N VAL A 126 -18.19 -8.95 -6.08
CA VAL A 126 -19.48 -9.37 -6.67
C VAL A 126 -19.73 -10.79 -6.19
N ASP A 127 -20.90 -11.05 -5.58
CA ASP A 127 -21.25 -12.34 -4.96
C ASP A 127 -20.18 -12.88 -4.00
N GLY A 128 -19.57 -11.99 -3.22
CA GLY A 128 -18.53 -12.35 -2.25
C GLY A 128 -17.18 -12.72 -2.87
N LYS A 129 -16.96 -12.44 -4.16
CA LYS A 129 -15.71 -12.74 -4.88
C LYS A 129 -15.09 -11.49 -5.47
N PHE A 130 -13.77 -11.43 -5.47
CA PHE A 130 -13.00 -10.35 -6.09
C PHE A 130 -12.75 -10.67 -7.55
N TYR A 131 -13.34 -9.89 -8.45
CA TYR A 131 -13.14 -10.02 -9.89
C TYR A 131 -12.03 -9.09 -10.39
N ILE A 132 -11.38 -9.51 -11.48
CA ILE A 132 -10.47 -8.69 -12.27
C ILE A 132 -11.03 -8.64 -13.69
N GLY A 133 -11.63 -7.50 -14.04
CA GLY A 133 -12.45 -7.40 -15.25
C GLY A 133 -13.64 -8.36 -15.19
N SER A 134 -13.68 -9.31 -16.12
CA SER A 134 -14.69 -10.38 -16.18
C SER A 134 -14.26 -11.68 -15.50
N ASP A 135 -12.99 -11.79 -15.11
CA ASP A 135 -12.39 -13.06 -14.72
C ASP A 135 -12.36 -13.25 -13.20
N LEU A 136 -12.55 -14.49 -12.77
CA LEU A 136 -12.40 -14.92 -11.37
C LEU A 136 -10.96 -15.43 -11.16
N PRO A 137 -10.06 -14.66 -10.52
CA PRO A 137 -8.69 -15.07 -10.32
C PRO A 137 -8.57 -16.17 -9.26
N GLU A 138 -7.51 -16.98 -9.36
CA GLU A 138 -7.12 -17.96 -8.33
C GLU A 138 -6.69 -17.27 -7.03
N GLY A 139 -6.76 -17.98 -5.89
CA GLY A 139 -6.34 -17.43 -4.61
C GLY A 139 -7.39 -16.58 -3.87
N GLN A 140 -8.67 -16.65 -4.29
CA GLN A 140 -9.80 -15.99 -3.60
C GLN A 140 -9.85 -16.28 -2.09
N GLY A 141 -9.54 -17.51 -1.69
CA GLY A 141 -9.49 -17.90 -0.28
C GLY A 141 -8.50 -17.05 0.50
N SER A 142 -7.28 -16.90 -0.01
CA SER A 142 -6.23 -16.10 0.63
C SER A 142 -6.58 -14.61 0.74
N VAL A 143 -7.21 -14.05 -0.30
CA VAL A 143 -7.63 -12.63 -0.29
C VAL A 143 -8.80 -12.42 0.68
N ASN A 144 -9.77 -13.34 0.72
CA ASN A 144 -10.88 -13.30 1.68
C ASN A 144 -10.41 -13.48 3.12
N GLU A 145 -9.45 -14.37 3.36
CA GLU A 145 -8.84 -14.56 4.68
C GLU A 145 -8.11 -13.29 5.12
N LEU A 146 -7.36 -12.65 4.21
CA LEU A 146 -6.68 -11.40 4.49
C LEU A 146 -7.65 -10.24 4.76
N LEU A 147 -8.79 -10.21 4.05
CA LEU A 147 -9.87 -9.25 4.31
C LEU A 147 -10.45 -9.46 5.72
N ALA A 148 -10.75 -10.71 6.10
CA ALA A 148 -11.23 -11.05 7.43
C ALA A 148 -10.22 -10.62 8.52
N GLN A 149 -8.94 -10.94 8.35
CA GLN A 149 -7.88 -10.50 9.27
C GLN A 149 -7.85 -8.97 9.46
N CYS A 150 -8.09 -8.20 8.41
CA CYS A 150 -8.15 -6.74 8.52
C CYS A 150 -9.37 -6.27 9.33
N TYR A 151 -10.55 -6.89 9.12
CA TYR A 151 -11.74 -6.61 9.92
C TYR A 151 -11.53 -6.95 11.40
N ASP A 152 -10.94 -8.11 11.68
CA ASP A 152 -10.64 -8.56 13.05
C ASP A 152 -9.71 -7.56 13.76
N LEU A 153 -8.63 -7.13 13.10
CA LEU A 153 -7.72 -6.10 13.65
C LEU A 153 -8.43 -4.77 13.92
N CYS A 154 -9.29 -4.32 13.01
CA CYS A 154 -10.08 -3.10 13.21
C CYS A 154 -11.05 -3.23 14.39
N TYR A 155 -11.69 -4.38 14.54
CA TYR A 155 -12.61 -4.65 15.65
C TYR A 155 -11.86 -4.67 16.99
N GLU A 156 -10.73 -5.34 17.06
CA GLU A 156 -9.89 -5.44 18.25
C GLU A 156 -9.38 -4.06 18.70
N LEU A 157 -8.90 -3.23 17.75
CA LEU A 157 -8.48 -1.85 18.03
C LEU A 157 -9.63 -0.97 18.51
N ARG A 158 -10.84 -1.16 17.99
CA ARG A 158 -12.03 -0.42 18.41
C ARG A 158 -12.42 -0.79 19.84
N ALA A 159 -12.49 -2.09 20.13
CA ALA A 159 -12.83 -2.58 21.46
C ALA A 159 -11.86 -2.02 22.52
N ALA A 160 -10.56 -2.04 22.25
CA ALA A 160 -9.55 -1.46 23.13
C ALA A 160 -9.72 0.06 23.34
N ALA A 161 -10.12 0.79 22.30
CA ALA A 161 -10.34 2.24 22.38
C ALA A 161 -11.61 2.61 23.16
N ASP A 162 -12.68 1.82 23.02
CA ASP A 162 -13.93 2.02 23.74
C ASP A 162 -13.75 1.72 25.24
N GLU A 163 -12.97 0.67 25.59
CA GLU A 163 -12.60 0.34 26.98
C GLU A 163 -11.69 1.41 27.64
N GLY A 164 -10.87 2.12 26.85
CA GLY A 164 -10.01 3.20 27.32
C GLY A 164 -10.70 4.55 27.51
N SER A 165 -11.97 4.68 27.08
CA SER A 165 -12.73 5.93 27.24
C SER A 165 -13.39 5.98 28.62
N PRO A 166 -13.06 6.96 29.49
CA PRO A 166 -13.71 7.07 30.80
C PRO A 166 -15.20 7.34 30.60
N THR A 167 -16.02 6.42 31.08
CA THR A 167 -17.48 6.55 31.12
C THR A 167 -17.80 7.85 31.84
N LYS A 168 -18.42 8.83 31.15
CA LYS A 168 -19.00 9.98 31.83
C LYS A 168 -20.12 9.46 32.70
N GLN A 169 -19.87 9.42 34.01
CA GLN A 169 -20.92 9.27 35.00
C GLN A 169 -21.64 10.62 35.06
N ASP A 170 -22.74 10.74 34.32
CA ASP A 170 -23.69 11.83 34.48
C ASP A 170 -24.45 11.59 35.80
N ASP A 171 -23.91 12.10 36.90
CA ASP A 171 -24.62 12.14 38.18
C ASP A 171 -25.65 13.30 38.16
N LEU A 172 -26.87 12.92 38.56
CA LEU A 172 -28.14 13.67 38.57
C LEU A 172 -28.14 14.89 39.51
#